data_AF-A0A7S1ACM2-F1
#
_entry.id   AF-A0A7S1ACM2-F1
#
_cell.length_a   1.000
_cell.length_b   1.000
_cell.length_c   1.000
_cell.angle_alpha   90.00
_cell.angle_beta   90.00
_cell.angle_gamma   90.00
#
_symmetry.space_group_name_H-M   'P 1'
#
loop_
_entity.id
_entity.type
_entity.pdbx_description
1 polymer ?
#
loop_
_entity_poly.entity_id
_entity_poly.type
_entity_poly.pdbx_seq_one_letter_code
_entity_poly.pdbx_strand_id
1 'polypeptide(L)'
;LVCDAGHLRAPSLSRDFVNVVTQEPVRDGRHFFEFVVHRICDEQWCGVVVDKEQAGSSVFGGHLQGSFYYFNARCEGERRSNGERQTVHAIEDGDVIGMVIDVDACRIAFAVNGEPEFV
;
A
#
# COMPACT_ATOMS: atom_id res chain seq x y z
N LEU A 1 -15.26 11.03 -1.37
CA LEU A 1 -15.34 9.67 -0.78
C LEU A 1 -16.55 9.65 0.15
N VAL A 2 -17.29 8.54 0.18
CA VAL A 2 -18.41 8.29 1.08
C VAL A 2 -18.08 7.01 1.82
N CYS A 3 -18.07 7.05 3.16
CA CYS A 3 -17.94 5.84 3.96
C CYS A 3 -19.35 5.29 4.23
N ASP A 4 -19.60 4.04 3.84
CA ASP A 4 -20.88 3.35 4.02
C ASP A 4 -20.61 1.93 4.53
N ALA A 5 -21.13 1.60 5.71
CA ALA A 5 -20.95 0.29 6.37
C ALA A 5 -19.48 -0.19 6.44
N GLY A 6 -18.53 0.72 6.67
CA GLY A 6 -17.09 0.40 6.69
C GLY A 6 -16.43 0.30 5.31
N HIS A 7 -17.19 0.49 4.23
CA HIS A 7 -16.66 0.56 2.88
C HIS A 7 -16.52 2.02 2.43
N LEU A 8 -15.32 2.37 1.94
CA LEU A 8 -15.09 3.63 1.25
C LEU A 8 -15.55 3.50 -0.21
N ARG A 9 -16.48 4.37 -0.61
CA ARG A 9 -16.98 4.50 -1.98
C ARG A 9 -16.58 5.84 -2.57
N ALA A 10 -16.28 5.87 -3.87
CA ALA A 10 -15.92 7.09 -4.59
C ALA A 10 -16.90 7.36 -5.75
N PRO A 11 -18.18 7.69 -5.48
CA PRO A 11 -19.21 7.78 -6.51
C PRO A 11 -19.02 8.93 -7.52
N SER A 12 -18.16 9.90 -7.19
CA SER A 12 -17.81 11.03 -8.06
C SER A 12 -16.31 11.06 -8.38
N LEU A 13 -15.67 9.89 -8.39
CA LEU A 13 -14.26 9.81 -8.74
C LEU A 13 -14.09 10.20 -10.22
N SER A 14 -13.39 11.31 -10.45
CA SER A 14 -13.08 11.82 -11.79
C SER A 14 -11.68 11.42 -12.26
N ARG A 15 -10.89 10.80 -11.38
CA ARG A 15 -9.59 10.19 -11.68
C ARG A 15 -9.73 8.67 -11.61
N ASP A 16 -8.79 7.97 -12.21
CA ASP A 16 -8.73 6.51 -12.21
C ASP A 16 -8.10 5.92 -10.95
N PHE A 17 -7.67 6.76 -9.99
CA PHE A 17 -7.06 6.33 -8.73
C PHE A 17 -7.55 7.15 -7.53
N VAL A 18 -7.34 6.59 -6.34
CA VAL A 18 -7.49 7.28 -5.05
C VAL A 18 -6.56 6.69 -4.00
N ASN A 19 -5.86 7.55 -3.27
CA ASN A 19 -5.04 7.16 -2.13
C ASN A 19 -5.85 7.30 -0.83
N VAL A 20 -5.75 6.31 0.04
CA VAL A 20 -6.33 6.37 1.39
C VAL A 20 -5.18 6.31 2.39
N VAL A 21 -5.09 7.33 3.24
CA VAL A 21 -4.03 7.46 4.24
C VAL A 21 -4.67 7.52 5.62
N THR A 22 -4.05 6.87 6.61
CA THR A 22 -4.48 6.95 8.01
C THR A 22 -4.45 8.39 8.50
N GLN A 23 -5.39 8.74 9.39
CA GLN A 23 -5.42 10.09 9.95
C GLN A 23 -4.23 10.35 10.88
N GLU A 24 -3.87 9.36 11.70
CA GLU A 24 -2.76 9.44 12.64
C GLU A 24 -1.49 8.84 12.01
N PRO A 25 -0.35 9.55 12.04
CA PRO A 25 0.92 9.00 11.59
C PRO A 25 1.51 8.04 12.60
N VAL A 26 2.26 7.05 12.11
CA VAL A 26 3.10 6.18 12.95
C VAL A 26 4.36 6.95 13.33
N ARG A 27 4.62 7.18 14.63
CA ARG A 27 5.70 8.06 15.09
C ARG A 27 6.88 7.38 15.78
N ASP A 28 6.66 6.24 16.41
CA ASP A 28 7.66 5.52 17.20
C ASP A 28 7.34 4.02 17.24
N GLY A 29 8.32 3.20 17.63
CA GLY A 29 8.12 1.79 17.90
C GLY A 29 7.92 0.90 16.67
N ARG A 30 7.37 -0.29 16.92
CA ARG A 30 7.10 -1.32 15.91
C ARG A 30 5.61 -1.52 15.72
N HIS A 31 5.17 -1.48 14.47
CA HIS A 31 3.76 -1.64 14.11
C HIS A 31 3.63 -2.69 13.02
N PHE A 32 2.50 -3.39 13.05
CA PHE A 32 2.13 -4.39 12.07
C PHE A 32 0.77 -4.03 11.47
N PHE A 33 0.68 -4.10 10.15
CA PHE A 33 -0.53 -3.85 9.39
C PHE A 33 -0.76 -5.00 8.41
N GLU A 34 -2.03 -5.35 8.20
CA GLU A 34 -2.45 -6.33 7.22
C GLU A 34 -3.37 -5.69 6.19
N PHE A 35 -3.11 -6.00 4.92
CA PHE A 35 -3.94 -5.62 3.79
C PHE A 35 -4.52 -6.87 3.16
N VAL A 36 -5.83 -7.04 3.25
CA VAL A 36 -6.55 -8.17 2.65
C VAL A 36 -6.94 -7.81 1.22
N VAL A 37 -6.42 -8.56 0.25
CA VAL A 37 -6.64 -8.30 -1.18
C VAL A 37 -7.93 -9.00 -1.60
N HIS A 38 -9.06 -8.29 -1.53
CA HIS A 38 -10.34 -8.87 -1.91
C HIS A 38 -10.49 -9.14 -3.41
N ARG A 39 -9.93 -8.25 -4.24
CA ARG A 39 -9.98 -8.37 -5.70
C ARG A 39 -8.92 -7.50 -6.36
N ILE A 40 -8.25 -8.06 -7.36
CA ILE A 40 -7.30 -7.38 -8.23
C ILE A 40 -8.01 -7.09 -9.55
N CYS A 41 -8.06 -5.81 -9.91
CA CYS A 41 -8.62 -5.36 -11.18
C CYS A 41 -7.55 -4.70 -12.04
N ASP A 42 -6.88 -3.70 -11.49
CA ASP A 42 -5.81 -2.94 -12.15
C ASP A 42 -4.66 -2.74 -11.15
N GLU A 43 -4.01 -1.59 -11.14
CA GLU A 43 -2.93 -1.27 -10.22
C GLU A 43 -3.41 -1.03 -8.77
N GLN A 44 -2.71 -1.64 -7.83
CA GLN A 44 -2.91 -1.44 -6.40
C GLN A 44 -1.58 -1.29 -5.68
N TRP A 45 -1.64 -0.53 -4.58
CA TRP A 45 -0.48 -0.13 -3.80
C TRP A 45 -0.87 -0.16 -2.32
N CYS A 46 -0.03 -0.76 -1.47
CA CYS A 46 -0.14 -0.62 -0.02
C CYS A 46 1.23 -0.34 0.58
N GLY A 47 1.29 0.45 1.65
CA GLY A 47 2.57 0.88 2.20
C GLY A 47 2.46 2.12 3.07
N VAL A 48 3.56 2.86 3.12
CA VAL A 48 3.68 4.08 3.92
C VAL A 48 4.04 5.28 3.03
N VAL A 49 3.40 6.40 3.32
CA VAL A 49 3.75 7.73 2.77
C VAL A 49 4.43 8.56 3.85
N VAL A 50 5.30 9.48 3.43
CA VAL A 50 5.95 10.44 4.35
C VAL A 50 5.07 11.64 4.70
N ASP A 51 3.98 11.85 3.95
CA ASP A 51 3.09 13.01 4.11
C ASP A 51 1.63 12.62 3.84
N LYS A 52 0.74 13.02 4.77
CA LYS A 52 -0.71 12.80 4.67
C LYS A 52 -1.38 13.61 3.57
N GLU A 53 -0.75 14.69 3.09
CA GLU A 53 -1.27 15.50 1.97
C GLU A 53 -1.31 14.73 0.64
N GLN A 54 -0.65 13.57 0.58
CA GLN A 54 -0.73 12.63 -0.55
C GLN A 54 -2.04 11.82 -0.59
N ALA A 55 -2.92 11.99 0.41
CA ALA A 55 -4.25 11.37 0.45
C ALA A 55 -5.20 11.93 -0.62
N GLY A 56 -6.20 11.13 -1.00
CA GLY A 56 -7.16 11.50 -2.03
C GLY A 56 -6.60 11.28 -3.43
N SER A 57 -6.98 12.15 -4.37
CA SER A 57 -6.65 11.98 -5.79
C SER A 57 -5.68 13.05 -6.31
N SER A 58 -5.00 13.78 -5.43
CA SER A 58 -4.09 14.87 -5.80
C SER A 58 -2.76 14.36 -6.37
N VAL A 59 -2.21 13.29 -5.80
CA VAL A 59 -0.89 12.73 -6.13
C VAL A 59 -1.04 11.34 -6.74
N PHE A 60 -0.61 11.18 -7.98
CA PHE A 60 -0.62 9.88 -8.67
C PHE A 60 0.34 8.88 -8.03
N GLY A 61 0.01 7.59 -8.06
CA GLY A 61 0.78 6.50 -7.43
C GLY A 61 2.27 6.52 -7.78
N GLY A 62 2.61 6.73 -9.06
CA GLY A 62 4.00 6.82 -9.52
C GLY A 62 4.80 8.02 -8.98
N HIS A 63 4.16 9.01 -8.37
CA HIS A 63 4.81 10.17 -7.75
C HIS A 63 4.76 10.14 -6.21
N LEU A 64 4.16 9.10 -5.62
CA LEU A 64 4.10 8.96 -4.18
C LEU A 64 5.50 8.90 -3.58
N GLN A 65 5.71 9.66 -2.50
CA GLN A 65 6.93 9.63 -1.70
C GLN A 65 6.71 8.70 -0.51
N GLY A 66 7.39 7.57 -0.52
CA GLY A 66 7.17 6.51 0.46
C GLY A 66 7.79 5.16 0.08
N SER A 67 7.35 4.13 0.79
CA SER A 67 7.73 2.74 0.55
C SER A 67 6.47 1.89 0.38
N PHE A 68 6.37 1.18 -0.73
CA PHE A 68 5.14 0.53 -1.14
C PHE A 68 5.40 -0.89 -1.64
N TYR A 69 4.40 -1.73 -1.42
CA TYR A 69 4.15 -2.94 -2.18
C TYR A 69 3.16 -2.60 -3.29
N TYR A 70 3.59 -2.73 -4.53
CA TYR A 70 2.82 -2.53 -5.75
C TYR A 70 2.45 -3.90 -6.33
N PHE A 71 1.25 -4.01 -6.87
CA PHE A 71 0.81 -5.19 -7.61
C PHE A 71 -0.27 -4.82 -8.62
N ASN A 72 -0.45 -5.66 -9.63
CA ASN A 72 -1.49 -5.50 -10.64
C ASN A 72 -2.01 -6.87 -11.12
N ALA A 73 -3.07 -6.85 -11.93
CA ALA A 73 -3.71 -8.05 -12.46
C ALA A 73 -2.83 -8.88 -13.43
N ARG A 74 -1.63 -8.40 -13.79
CA ARG A 74 -0.68 -9.07 -14.69
C ARG A 74 0.42 -9.83 -13.95
N CYS A 75 0.27 -10.03 -12.63
CA CYS A 75 1.11 -10.90 -11.78
C CYS A 75 2.51 -10.36 -11.45
N GLU A 76 2.73 -9.05 -11.47
CA GLU A 76 4.00 -8.47 -11.01
C GLU A 76 3.80 -7.79 -9.66
N GLY A 77 4.38 -8.39 -8.62
CA GLY A 77 4.62 -7.69 -7.35
C GLY A 77 5.90 -6.88 -7.46
N GLU A 78 5.87 -5.62 -7.02
CA GLU A 78 7.06 -4.80 -6.89
C GLU A 78 7.12 -4.09 -5.54
N ARG A 79 8.27 -4.14 -4.89
CA ARG A 79 8.59 -3.20 -3.83
C ARG A 79 9.16 -1.92 -4.44
N ARG A 80 8.61 -0.78 -4.05
CA ARG A 80 9.06 0.54 -4.50
C ARG A 80 9.44 1.42 -3.33
N SER A 81 10.66 1.98 -3.36
CA SER A 81 11.15 2.92 -2.33
C SER A 81 12.05 3.96 -2.98
N ASN A 82 11.67 5.25 -2.93
CA ASN A 82 12.49 6.36 -3.44
C ASN A 82 13.05 6.18 -4.87
N GLY A 83 12.28 5.55 -5.76
CA GLY A 83 12.67 5.31 -7.16
C GLY A 83 13.36 3.96 -7.41
N GLU A 84 13.75 3.24 -6.37
CA GLU A 84 14.21 1.84 -6.49
C GLU A 84 13.00 0.91 -6.68
N ARG A 85 13.18 -0.11 -7.53
CA ARG A 85 12.18 -1.14 -7.79
C ARG A 85 12.81 -2.51 -7.60
N GLN A 86 12.07 -3.39 -6.96
CA GLN A 86 12.50 -4.75 -6.69
C GLN A 86 11.32 -5.68 -6.95
N THR A 87 11.51 -6.67 -7.82
CA THR A 87 10.50 -7.70 -8.07
C THR A 87 10.32 -8.53 -6.80
N VAL A 88 9.07 -8.76 -6.43
CA VAL A 88 8.63 -9.52 -5.26
C VAL A 88 7.55 -10.51 -5.69
N HIS A 89 6.99 -11.27 -4.74
CA HIS A 89 5.95 -12.24 -5.02
C HIS A 89 4.74 -11.64 -5.77
N ALA A 90 4.16 -12.42 -6.68
CA ALA A 90 2.93 -12.04 -7.37
C ALA A 90 1.75 -12.15 -6.40
N ILE A 91 0.82 -11.19 -6.43
CA ILE A 91 -0.36 -11.19 -5.56
C ILE A 91 -1.57 -11.73 -6.32
N GLU A 92 -2.39 -12.52 -5.64
CA GLU A 92 -3.66 -13.06 -6.13
C GLU A 92 -4.87 -12.56 -5.31
N ASP A 93 -6.08 -12.74 -5.87
CA ASP A 93 -7.33 -12.51 -5.15
C ASP A 93 -7.39 -13.41 -3.91
N GLY A 94 -7.54 -12.80 -2.74
CA GLY A 94 -7.61 -13.49 -1.44
C GLY A 94 -6.31 -13.45 -0.63
N ASP A 95 -5.20 -13.03 -1.23
CA ASP A 95 -3.93 -12.90 -0.51
C ASP A 95 -3.97 -11.83 0.59
N VAL A 96 -3.11 -12.03 1.60
CA VAL A 96 -2.89 -11.07 2.68
C VAL A 96 -1.47 -10.55 2.61
N ILE A 97 -1.33 -9.23 2.49
CA ILE A 97 -0.04 -8.55 2.54
C ILE A 97 0.18 -8.05 3.96
N GLY A 98 1.17 -8.62 4.64
CA GLY A 98 1.66 -8.15 5.93
C GLY A 98 2.71 -7.07 5.74
N MET A 99 2.66 -6.01 6.56
CA MET A 99 3.65 -4.94 6.59
C MET A 99 4.11 -4.71 8.03
N VAL A 100 5.41 -4.88 8.28
CA VAL A 100 6.05 -4.51 9.55
C VAL A 100 6.83 -3.22 9.34
N ILE A 101 6.57 -2.22 10.19
CA ILE A 101 7.38 -1.00 10.28
C ILE A 101 8.06 -0.94 11.64
N ASP A 102 9.37 -0.75 11.64
CA ASP A 102 10.18 -0.41 12.82
C ASP A 102 10.63 1.04 12.64
N VAL A 103 9.89 1.97 13.24
CA VAL A 103 10.14 3.41 13.09
C VAL A 103 11.45 3.79 13.76
N ASP A 104 11.74 3.20 14.92
CA ASP A 104 12.96 3.48 15.68
C ASP A 104 14.21 3.05 14.91
N ALA A 105 14.13 1.95 14.14
CA ALA A 105 15.21 1.47 13.28
C ALA A 105 15.15 2.00 11.83
N CYS A 106 14.14 2.81 11.48
CA CYS A 106 13.83 3.25 10.12
C CYS A 106 13.77 2.10 9.09
N ARG A 107 13.07 1.01 9.43
CA ARG A 107 12.95 -0.19 8.58
C ARG A 107 11.51 -0.54 8.27
N ILE A 108 11.31 -1.10 7.09
CA ILE A 108 10.04 -1.65 6.64
C ILE A 108 10.30 -3.00 5.96
N ALA A 109 9.44 -3.97 6.23
CA ALA A 109 9.45 -5.28 5.61
C ALA A 109 8.02 -5.68 5.23
N PHE A 110 7.91 -6.51 4.19
CA PHE A 110 6.65 -7.04 3.71
C PHE A 110 6.65 -8.56 3.81
N ALA A 111 5.46 -9.14 3.86
CA ALA A 111 5.22 -10.58 3.83
C ALA A 111 3.94 -10.84 3.03
N VAL A 112 3.86 -11.97 2.34
CA VAL A 112 2.64 -12.42 1.67
C VAL A 112 2.20 -13.73 2.30
N ASN A 113 0.95 -13.78 2.77
CA ASN A 113 0.37 -14.95 3.42
C ASN A 113 1.22 -15.49 4.60
N GLY A 114 1.89 -14.59 5.33
CA GLY A 114 2.76 -14.91 6.46
C GLY A 114 4.21 -15.25 6.09
N GLU A 115 4.52 -15.42 4.82
CA GLU A 115 5.87 -15.68 4.33
C GLU A 115 6.59 -14.35 4.05
N PRO A 116 7.73 -14.06 4.71
CA PRO A 116 8.40 -12.78 4.52
C PRO A 116 8.98 -12.66 3.10
N GLU A 117 8.87 -11.46 2.55
CA GLU A 117 9.48 -11.09 1.28
C GLU A 117 10.95 -10.78 1.54
N PHE A 118 11.77 -11.82 1.49
CA PHE A 118 13.22 -11.72 1.56
C PHE A 118 13.77 -11.47 0.16
N VAL A 119 14.71 -10.53 0.06
CA VAL A 119 15.63 -10.44 -1.08
C VAL A 119 17.06 -10.47 -0.59
#